data_AF-A0A3D4EBC2-F1
#
_entry.id   AF-A0A3D4EBC2-F1
#
_cell.length_a   1.000
_cell.length_b   1.000
_cell.length_c   1.000
_cell.angle_alpha   90.00
_cell.angle_beta   90.00
_cell.angle_gamma   90.00
#
_symmetry.space_group_name_H-M   'P 1'
#
loop_
_entity.id
_entity.type
_entity.pdbx_description
1 polymer ?
#
loop_
_entity_poly.entity_id
_entity_poly.type
_entity_poly.pdbx_seq_one_letter_code
_entity_poly.pdbx_strand_id
1 'polypeptide(L)'
;EYFKEAAQDPENFPIDFGEKGSTNFDSYRTRYSYTAEGSGVYGKIGFLFTPVDGIRLGAAVQTPTVMEINERWRHDVNVNYTHSQFNGSAQTPEGNYSYRLRSPYRLNAGAAFTFAGMALLSADYEMTDYSTMKFMSTEGNWDSSFDDVNDEIRDFMGVSHMIRLGAEFKPVPELAVRAGYNFTTTPEYVYNGDLKTKLNDRINAFSVGLGYSSNGSFFADIAARLMMLSDEYISPYADYLDDVASPMILNQRDIYSLTATFGWRF
;
A
#
# COMPACT_ATOMS: atom_id res chain seq x y z
N GLU A 1 -13.21 2.87 11.31
CA GLU A 1 -12.38 2.90 12.54
C GLU A 1 -13.21 3.39 13.73
N TYR A 2 -12.88 3.01 14.96
CA TYR A 2 -13.49 3.62 16.14
C TYR A 2 -12.41 4.02 17.14
N PHE A 3 -12.60 5.18 17.76
CA PHE A 3 -11.77 5.67 18.86
C PHE A 3 -12.64 5.78 20.10
N LYS A 4 -12.11 5.38 21.24
CA LYS A 4 -12.80 5.47 22.54
C LYS A 4 -11.86 6.07 23.56
N GLU A 5 -12.38 7.03 24.32
CA GLU A 5 -11.75 7.55 25.52
C GLU A 5 -12.68 7.37 26.70
N ALA A 6 -12.12 7.16 27.89
CA ALA A 6 -12.87 7.03 29.13
C ALA A 6 -12.08 7.68 30.27
N ALA A 7 -12.78 8.38 31.15
CA ALA A 7 -12.21 8.86 32.40
C ALA A 7 -11.83 7.67 33.27
N GLN A 8 -10.59 7.64 33.77
CA GLN A 8 -10.17 6.65 34.77
C GLN A 8 -10.90 6.86 36.09
N ASP A 9 -11.11 8.13 36.45
CA ASP A 9 -11.90 8.57 37.59
C ASP A 9 -12.79 9.74 37.13
N PRO A 10 -14.09 9.48 36.86
CA PRO A 10 -15.03 10.49 36.41
C PRO A 10 -15.12 11.70 37.35
N GLU A 11 -14.88 11.56 38.66
CA GLU A 11 -14.99 12.67 39.62
C GLU A 11 -14.05 13.84 39.29
N ASN A 12 -12.95 13.58 38.60
CA ASN A 12 -11.99 14.61 38.17
C ASN A 12 -12.41 15.39 36.92
N PHE A 13 -13.52 15.02 36.27
CA PHE A 13 -13.99 15.63 35.03
C PHE A 13 -15.43 16.16 35.13
N PRO A 14 -15.71 17.13 36.03
CA PRO A 14 -17.03 17.71 36.17
C PRO A 14 -17.41 18.57 34.96
N ILE A 15 -18.67 18.46 34.55
CA ILE A 15 -19.30 19.19 33.44
C ILE A 15 -20.60 19.82 33.94
N ASP A 16 -20.71 21.14 33.77
CA ASP A 16 -21.88 21.93 34.15
C ASP A 16 -22.73 22.25 32.90
N PHE A 17 -23.98 21.79 32.88
CA PHE A 17 -24.96 22.10 31.82
C PHE A 17 -25.90 23.26 32.21
N GLY A 18 -25.53 24.07 33.20
CA GLY A 18 -26.29 25.23 33.67
C GLY A 18 -27.61 24.80 34.31
N GLU A 19 -28.74 25.36 33.86
CA GLU A 19 -30.07 25.05 34.39
C GLU A 19 -30.46 23.56 34.31
N LYS A 20 -29.76 22.78 33.47
CA LYS A 20 -29.98 21.32 33.32
C LYS A 20 -29.26 20.49 34.38
N GLY A 21 -28.39 21.09 35.19
CA GLY A 21 -27.63 20.45 36.26
C GLY A 21 -26.21 20.04 35.84
N SER A 22 -25.49 19.40 36.76
CA SER A 22 -24.11 18.96 36.58
C SER A 22 -23.97 17.45 36.54
N THR A 23 -22.93 16.97 35.86
CA THR A 23 -22.54 15.56 35.82
C THR A 23 -21.05 15.46 35.56
N ASN A 24 -20.50 14.26 35.56
CA ASN A 24 -19.09 14.03 35.29
C ASN A 24 -18.95 13.28 33.97
N PHE A 25 -17.95 13.65 33.18
CA PHE A 25 -17.61 12.92 31.97
C PHE A 25 -17.19 11.48 32.31
N ASP A 26 -17.83 10.50 31.67
CA ASP A 26 -17.52 9.07 31.85
C ASP A 26 -16.71 8.55 30.66
N SER A 27 -17.27 8.65 29.45
CA SER A 27 -16.61 8.15 28.26
C SER A 27 -17.16 8.76 26.98
N TYR A 28 -16.36 8.77 25.93
CA TYR A 28 -16.87 8.99 24.59
C TYR A 28 -16.34 7.95 23.61
N ARG A 29 -17.12 7.73 22.55
CA ARG A 29 -16.75 6.90 21.41
C ARG A 29 -17.05 7.67 20.14
N THR A 30 -16.05 7.81 19.29
CA THR A 30 -16.24 8.23 17.91
C THR A 30 -16.06 7.06 16.96
N ARG A 31 -16.83 7.06 15.87
CA ARG A 31 -16.70 6.12 14.76
C ARG A 31 -16.51 6.93 13.49
N TYR A 32 -15.46 6.62 12.76
CA TYR A 32 -15.26 7.09 11.39
C TYR A 32 -15.56 5.95 10.43
N SER A 33 -16.56 6.15 9.58
CA SER A 33 -16.86 5.25 8.46
C SER A 33 -16.34 5.90 7.19
N TYR A 34 -15.48 5.19 6.47
CA TYR A 34 -14.97 5.61 5.17
C TYR A 34 -15.04 4.43 4.21
N THR A 35 -15.51 4.67 3.00
CA THR A 35 -15.60 3.68 1.94
C THR A 35 -15.14 4.34 0.65
N ALA A 36 -14.19 3.72 -0.04
CA ALA A 36 -13.75 4.13 -1.36
C ALA A 36 -13.98 2.97 -2.33
N GLU A 37 -14.81 3.20 -3.34
CA GLU A 37 -15.14 2.24 -4.38
C GLU A 37 -14.57 2.73 -5.71
N GLY A 38 -13.71 1.91 -6.31
CA GLY A 38 -13.03 2.24 -7.56
C GLY A 38 -13.37 1.27 -8.69
N SER A 39 -13.57 1.79 -9.89
CA SER A 39 -13.64 0.98 -11.12
C SER A 39 -12.77 1.60 -12.20
N GLY A 40 -12.04 0.76 -12.95
CA GLY A 40 -11.11 1.25 -13.96
C GLY A 40 -10.74 0.21 -14.99
N VAL A 41 -10.21 0.67 -16.12
CA VAL A 41 -9.81 -0.17 -17.25
C VAL A 41 -8.36 0.14 -17.62
N TYR A 42 -7.62 -0.90 -17.97
CA TYR A 42 -6.27 -0.79 -18.54
C TYR A 42 -6.07 -1.86 -19.62
N GLY A 43 -5.18 -1.55 -20.56
CA GLY A 43 -4.65 -2.50 -21.53
C GLY A 43 -3.21 -2.89 -21.21
N LYS A 44 -2.84 -4.13 -21.53
CA LYS A 44 -1.47 -4.64 -21.45
C LYS A 44 -1.16 -5.47 -22.67
N ILE A 45 -0.01 -5.23 -23.29
CA ILE A 45 0.50 -6.03 -24.40
C ILE A 45 1.93 -6.47 -24.08
N GLY A 46 2.28 -7.69 -24.47
CA GLY A 46 3.60 -8.24 -24.26
C GLY A 46 4.04 -9.18 -25.38
N PHE A 47 5.35 -9.30 -25.51
CA PHE A 47 6.03 -10.17 -26.46
C PHE A 47 6.88 -11.16 -25.67
N LEU A 48 6.89 -12.41 -26.13
CA LEU A 48 7.73 -13.47 -25.61
C LEU A 48 8.50 -14.08 -26.77
N PHE A 49 9.81 -14.23 -26.60
CA PHE A 49 10.70 -14.78 -27.61
C PHE A 49 11.63 -15.83 -27.00
N THR A 50 11.77 -16.96 -27.67
CA THR A 50 12.62 -18.07 -27.25
C THR A 50 13.67 -18.34 -28.34
N PRO A 51 14.83 -17.65 -28.30
CA PRO A 51 15.82 -17.73 -29.37
C PRO A 51 16.44 -19.12 -29.51
N VAL A 52 16.64 -19.80 -28.37
CA VAL A 52 17.19 -21.15 -28.27
C VAL A 52 16.50 -21.87 -27.12
N ASP A 53 16.59 -23.20 -27.12
CA ASP A 53 16.05 -24.02 -26.03
C ASP A 53 16.63 -23.59 -24.68
N GLY A 54 15.74 -23.47 -23.70
CA GLY A 54 16.09 -23.02 -22.35
C GLY A 54 16.05 -21.50 -22.17
N ILE A 55 16.26 -20.67 -23.20
CA ILE A 55 16.21 -19.20 -23.05
C ILE A 55 14.82 -18.66 -23.38
N ARG A 56 14.26 -17.84 -22.48
CA ARG A 56 13.03 -17.07 -22.69
C ARG A 56 13.30 -15.60 -22.43
N LEU A 57 12.93 -14.75 -23.37
CA LEU A 57 13.00 -13.29 -23.26
C LEU A 57 11.59 -12.74 -23.34
N GLY A 58 11.22 -11.87 -22.40
CA GLY A 58 9.90 -11.26 -22.33
C GLY A 58 10.00 -9.75 -22.24
N ALA A 59 9.07 -9.05 -22.89
CA ALA A 59 8.87 -7.62 -22.71
C ALA A 59 7.37 -7.33 -22.70
N ALA A 60 6.93 -6.39 -21.87
CA ALA A 60 5.53 -5.97 -21.83
C ALA A 60 5.41 -4.49 -21.49
N VAL A 61 4.37 -3.87 -22.02
CA VAL A 61 3.94 -2.52 -21.66
C VAL A 61 2.49 -2.56 -21.19
N GLN A 62 2.24 -1.89 -20.07
CA GLN A 62 0.92 -1.67 -19.53
C GLN A 62 0.57 -0.18 -19.62
N THR A 63 -0.60 0.10 -20.18
CA THR A 63 -1.18 1.45 -20.21
C THR A 63 -1.62 1.89 -18.81
N PRO A 64 -1.72 3.21 -18.55
CA PRO A 64 -2.39 3.76 -17.39
C PRO A 64 -3.77 3.15 -17.19
N THR A 65 -4.06 2.78 -15.96
CA THR A 65 -5.43 2.55 -15.54
C THR A 65 -6.07 3.91 -15.32
N VAL A 66 -7.12 4.22 -16.06
CA VAL A 66 -8.03 5.31 -15.70
C VAL A 66 -9.10 4.69 -14.81
N MET A 67 -9.14 5.12 -13.55
CA MET A 67 -10.09 4.64 -12.56
C MET A 67 -10.96 5.79 -12.06
N GLU A 68 -12.26 5.55 -11.94
CA GLU A 68 -13.19 6.43 -11.24
C GLU A 68 -13.35 5.91 -9.81
N ILE A 69 -13.13 6.79 -8.84
CA ILE A 69 -13.15 6.51 -7.41
C ILE A 69 -14.30 7.31 -6.80
N ASN A 70 -15.15 6.62 -6.05
CA ASN A 70 -16.28 7.18 -5.32
C ASN A 70 -16.02 6.98 -3.83
N GLU A 71 -15.88 8.07 -3.12
CA GLU A 71 -15.66 8.08 -1.68
C GLU A 71 -16.94 8.47 -0.94
N ARG A 72 -17.17 7.80 0.19
CA ARG A 72 -18.22 8.14 1.15
C ARG A 72 -17.65 8.12 2.55
N TRP A 73 -17.96 9.14 3.33
CA TRP A 73 -17.49 9.22 4.71
C TRP A 73 -18.53 9.77 5.66
N ARG A 74 -18.44 9.34 6.92
CA ARG A 74 -19.31 9.79 8.00
C ARG A 74 -18.61 9.69 9.34
N HIS A 75 -18.88 10.64 10.22
CA HIS A 75 -18.48 10.57 11.62
C HIS A 75 -19.70 10.45 12.54
N ASP A 76 -19.58 9.55 13.50
CA ASP A 76 -20.52 9.40 14.61
C ASP A 76 -19.81 9.64 15.93
N VAL A 77 -20.48 10.27 16.88
CA VAL A 77 -20.01 10.42 18.26
C VAL A 77 -21.09 10.03 19.24
N ASN A 78 -20.69 9.32 20.29
CA ASN A 78 -21.52 9.02 21.45
C ASN A 78 -20.75 9.45 22.69
N VAL A 79 -21.38 10.19 23.59
CA VAL A 79 -20.81 10.67 24.84
C VAL A 79 -21.69 10.19 25.99
N ASN A 80 -21.06 9.57 26.98
CA ASN A 80 -21.68 9.13 28.21
C ASN A 80 -21.14 9.96 29.38
N TYR A 81 -22.04 10.24 30.32
CA TYR A 81 -21.73 10.88 31.59
C TYR A 81 -22.16 9.98 32.74
N THR A 82 -21.72 10.28 33.96
CA THR A 82 -22.10 9.53 35.17
C THR A 82 -23.60 9.53 35.43
N HIS A 83 -24.29 10.59 35.01
CA HIS A 83 -25.76 10.65 34.98
C HIS A 83 -26.26 10.50 33.54
N SER A 84 -26.92 9.36 33.26
CA SER A 84 -27.34 8.99 31.90
C SER A 84 -28.29 9.97 31.21
N GLN A 85 -28.98 10.82 31.97
CA GLN A 85 -29.84 11.89 31.44
C GLN A 85 -29.07 12.95 30.62
N PHE A 86 -27.75 13.04 30.79
CA PHE A 86 -26.89 13.94 30.02
C PHE A 86 -26.21 13.26 28.83
N ASN A 87 -26.40 11.94 28.64
CA ASN A 87 -25.80 11.23 27.51
C ASN A 87 -26.25 11.82 26.18
N GLY A 88 -25.33 11.84 25.21
CA GLY A 88 -25.55 12.45 23.91
C GLY A 88 -25.01 11.60 22.78
N SER A 89 -25.59 11.79 21.60
CA SER A 89 -25.02 11.28 20.36
C SER A 89 -25.25 12.29 19.24
N ALA A 90 -24.31 12.36 18.31
CA ALA A 90 -24.42 13.18 17.12
C ALA A 90 -23.77 12.46 15.94
N GLN A 91 -24.23 12.78 14.73
CA GLN A 91 -23.72 12.24 13.48
C GLN A 91 -23.57 13.37 12.49
N THR A 92 -22.48 13.37 11.72
CA THR A 92 -22.35 14.29 10.59
C THR A 92 -23.26 13.82 9.46
N PRO A 93 -23.67 14.71 8.54
CA PRO A 93 -24.14 14.28 7.23
C PRO A 93 -23.13 13.35 6.57
N GLU A 94 -23.60 12.45 5.71
CA GLU A 94 -22.72 11.63 4.89
C GLU A 94 -22.09 12.51 3.81
N GLY A 95 -20.76 12.59 3.83
CA GLY A 95 -19.99 13.21 2.76
C GLY A 95 -19.80 12.23 1.61
N ASN A 96 -19.86 12.74 0.38
CA ASN A 96 -19.54 11.98 -0.82
C ASN A 96 -18.66 12.81 -1.75
N TYR A 97 -17.77 12.13 -2.47
CA TYR A 97 -16.95 12.79 -3.48
C TYR A 97 -16.49 11.78 -4.52
N SER A 98 -16.51 12.19 -5.79
CA SER A 98 -16.15 11.33 -6.91
C SER A 98 -15.09 12.01 -7.77
N TYR A 99 -14.01 11.30 -8.04
CA TYR A 99 -12.90 11.77 -8.85
C TYR A 99 -12.33 10.62 -9.70
N ARG A 100 -11.44 10.96 -10.63
CA ARG A 100 -10.72 9.98 -11.44
C ARG A 100 -9.24 10.04 -11.12
N LEU A 101 -8.62 8.88 -11.06
CA LEU A 101 -7.18 8.71 -10.94
C LEU A 101 -6.65 8.04 -12.20
N ARG A 102 -5.57 8.58 -12.77
CA ARG A 102 -4.79 7.93 -13.82
C ARG A 102 -3.52 7.38 -13.20
N SER A 103 -3.33 6.06 -13.24
CA SER A 103 -2.09 5.43 -12.80
C SER A 103 -0.94 5.64 -13.81
N PRO A 104 0.33 5.38 -13.42
CA PRO A 104 1.44 5.39 -14.36
C PRO A 104 1.36 4.32 -15.44
N TYR A 105 2.16 4.50 -16.50
CA TYR A 105 2.60 3.41 -17.36
C TYR A 105 3.54 2.47 -16.60
N ARG A 106 3.53 1.20 -16.99
CA ARG A 106 4.46 0.19 -16.47
C ARG A 106 5.14 -0.53 -17.61
N LEU A 107 6.47 -0.54 -17.61
CA LEU A 107 7.30 -1.24 -18.58
C LEU A 107 8.00 -2.41 -17.90
N ASN A 108 7.94 -3.58 -18.50
CA ASN A 108 8.53 -4.80 -17.97
C ASN A 108 9.43 -5.42 -19.03
N ALA A 109 10.61 -5.86 -18.62
CA ALA A 109 11.50 -6.68 -19.44
C ALA A 109 12.08 -7.78 -18.56
N GLY A 110 12.22 -9.00 -19.08
CA GLY A 110 12.71 -10.12 -18.30
C GLY A 110 13.34 -11.19 -19.16
N ALA A 111 14.19 -11.99 -18.52
CA ALA A 111 14.82 -13.14 -19.12
C ALA A 111 14.77 -14.32 -18.15
N ALA A 112 14.59 -15.51 -18.68
CA ALA A 112 14.69 -16.75 -17.93
C ALA A 112 15.53 -17.77 -18.70
N PHE A 113 16.30 -18.55 -17.95
CA PHE A 113 17.08 -19.66 -18.47
C PHE A 113 16.71 -20.94 -17.74
N THR A 114 16.20 -21.93 -18.47
CA THR A 114 15.90 -23.26 -17.96
C THR A 114 16.97 -24.24 -18.41
N PHE A 115 17.52 -24.99 -17.46
CA PHE A 115 18.51 -26.04 -17.72
C PHE A 115 17.90 -27.42 -17.47
N ALA A 116 17.84 -28.25 -18.54
CA ALA A 116 17.44 -29.66 -18.51
C ALA A 116 16.10 -29.97 -17.79
N GLY A 117 15.21 -29.00 -17.68
CA GLY A 117 13.96 -29.13 -16.90
C GLY A 117 14.14 -29.25 -15.39
N MET A 118 15.38 -29.21 -14.90
CA MET A 118 15.75 -29.36 -13.49
C MET A 118 15.98 -28.03 -12.79
N ALA A 119 16.44 -27.01 -13.51
CA ALA A 119 16.72 -25.71 -12.92
C ALA A 119 16.18 -24.58 -13.79
N LEU A 120 15.79 -23.48 -13.17
CA LEU A 120 15.39 -22.23 -13.80
C LEU A 120 16.06 -21.09 -13.05
N LEU A 121 16.66 -20.16 -13.79
CA LEU A 121 17.04 -18.84 -13.30
C LEU A 121 16.24 -17.79 -14.04
N SER A 122 15.77 -16.76 -13.34
CA SER A 122 15.03 -15.66 -13.95
C SER A 122 15.46 -14.31 -13.39
N ALA A 123 15.41 -13.30 -14.24
CA ALA A 123 15.60 -11.91 -13.88
C ALA A 123 14.55 -11.06 -14.60
N ASP A 124 13.83 -10.24 -13.86
CA ASP A 124 12.86 -9.29 -14.39
C ASP A 124 13.17 -7.89 -13.89
N TYR A 125 12.99 -6.92 -14.77
CA TYR A 125 13.08 -5.51 -14.50
C TYR A 125 11.75 -4.84 -14.84
N GLU A 126 11.28 -3.98 -13.94
CA GLU A 126 10.08 -3.20 -14.11
C GLU A 126 10.37 -1.72 -13.81
N MET A 127 9.88 -0.85 -14.68
CA MET A 127 10.02 0.60 -14.57
C MET A 127 8.65 1.24 -14.59
N THR A 128 8.41 2.14 -13.63
CA THR A 128 7.13 2.84 -13.46
C THR A 128 7.41 4.32 -13.15
N ASP A 129 6.86 5.24 -13.94
CA ASP A 129 7.05 6.69 -13.73
C ASP A 129 5.84 7.32 -13.03
N TYR A 130 5.98 7.50 -11.72
CA TYR A 130 4.93 8.03 -10.86
C TYR A 130 4.64 9.52 -11.08
N SER A 131 5.55 10.29 -11.70
CA SER A 131 5.31 11.69 -12.04
C SER A 131 4.16 11.88 -13.06
N THR A 132 3.78 10.80 -13.75
CA THR A 132 2.69 10.80 -14.74
C THR A 132 1.32 10.54 -14.12
N MET A 133 1.26 10.24 -12.81
CA MET A 133 0.00 10.12 -12.08
C MET A 133 -0.78 11.42 -12.16
N LYS A 134 -2.10 11.29 -12.27
CA LYS A 134 -2.96 12.47 -12.34
C LYS A 134 -4.32 12.21 -11.70
N PHE A 135 -4.71 13.08 -10.79
CA PHE A 135 -6.08 13.22 -10.32
C PHE A 135 -6.86 14.14 -11.27
N MET A 136 -8.11 13.80 -11.51
CA MET A 136 -9.01 14.51 -12.42
C MET A 136 -10.40 14.56 -11.79
N SER A 137 -11.13 15.65 -12.00
CA SER A 137 -12.55 15.70 -11.66
C SER A 137 -13.34 14.69 -12.51
N THR A 138 -14.50 14.27 -12.02
CA THR A 138 -15.47 13.52 -12.83
C THR A 138 -16.20 14.43 -13.84
N GLU A 139 -16.35 15.71 -13.49
CA GLU A 139 -16.93 16.75 -14.32
C GLU A 139 -15.90 17.23 -15.36
N GLY A 140 -16.05 16.81 -16.62
CA GLY A 140 -15.11 17.09 -17.71
C GLY A 140 -14.99 18.55 -18.16
N ASN A 141 -15.38 19.51 -17.32
CA ASN A 141 -15.05 20.93 -17.49
C ASN A 141 -13.64 21.20 -16.94
N TRP A 142 -13.11 22.39 -17.23
CA TRP A 142 -11.78 22.85 -16.81
C TRP A 142 -11.71 23.08 -15.29
N ASP A 143 -11.94 22.02 -14.53
CA ASP A 143 -11.88 22.01 -13.09
C ASP A 143 -10.42 21.77 -12.66
N SER A 144 -9.82 22.82 -12.11
CA SER A 144 -8.46 22.83 -11.57
C SER A 144 -8.38 22.30 -10.14
N SER A 145 -9.43 21.64 -9.63
CA SER A 145 -9.50 21.12 -8.24
C SER A 145 -8.32 20.23 -7.83
N PHE A 146 -7.60 19.66 -8.80
CA PHE A 146 -6.45 18.81 -8.56
C PHE A 146 -5.13 19.37 -9.10
N ASP A 147 -5.09 20.61 -9.59
CA ASP A 147 -3.86 21.14 -10.18
C ASP A 147 -2.73 21.18 -9.15
N ASP A 148 -2.97 21.72 -7.95
CA ASP A 148 -1.96 21.75 -6.87
C ASP A 148 -1.43 20.33 -6.54
N VAL A 149 -2.32 19.36 -6.34
CA VAL A 149 -1.94 17.96 -6.07
C VAL A 149 -1.18 17.33 -7.24
N ASN A 150 -1.59 17.63 -8.47
CA ASN A 150 -0.92 17.12 -9.67
C ASN A 150 0.43 17.79 -9.89
N ASP A 151 0.61 19.02 -9.44
CA ASP A 151 1.87 19.76 -9.48
C ASP A 151 2.82 19.17 -8.44
N GLU A 152 2.34 18.92 -7.22
CA GLU A 152 3.07 18.17 -6.19
C GLU A 152 3.50 16.78 -6.68
N ILE A 153 2.62 16.02 -7.34
CA ILE A 153 3.01 14.72 -7.92
C ILE A 153 4.18 14.88 -8.91
N ARG A 154 4.15 15.89 -9.78
CA ARG A 154 5.25 16.12 -10.75
C ARG A 154 6.54 16.57 -10.06
N ASP A 155 6.41 17.30 -8.97
CA ASP A 155 7.55 17.87 -8.26
C ASP A 155 8.20 16.88 -7.29
N PHE A 156 7.43 15.99 -6.68
CA PHE A 156 7.92 15.06 -5.66
C PHE A 156 8.00 13.61 -6.13
N MET A 157 7.44 13.23 -7.28
CA MET A 157 7.51 11.85 -7.78
C MET A 157 8.33 11.72 -9.06
N GLY A 158 8.79 10.50 -9.33
CA GLY A 158 9.43 10.12 -10.59
C GLY A 158 9.50 8.62 -10.78
N VAL A 159 10.62 8.14 -11.30
CA VAL A 159 10.75 6.74 -11.72
C VAL A 159 11.09 5.83 -10.55
N SER A 160 10.23 4.83 -10.33
CA SER A 160 10.52 3.66 -9.49
C SER A 160 11.04 2.52 -10.36
N HIS A 161 12.06 1.84 -9.84
CA HIS A 161 12.68 0.68 -10.44
C HIS A 161 12.42 -0.53 -9.56
N MET A 162 12.05 -1.66 -10.17
CA MET A 162 11.90 -2.93 -9.48
C MET A 162 12.68 -4.02 -10.22
N ILE A 163 13.52 -4.73 -9.49
CA ILE A 163 14.32 -5.87 -9.99
C ILE A 163 13.90 -7.11 -9.21
N ARG A 164 13.53 -8.16 -9.94
CA ARG A 164 13.19 -9.47 -9.38
C ARG A 164 14.17 -10.50 -9.91
N LEU A 165 14.79 -11.25 -9.00
CA LEU A 165 15.64 -12.39 -9.31
C LEU A 165 14.98 -13.66 -8.74
N GLY A 166 14.95 -14.73 -9.52
CA GLY A 166 14.34 -15.99 -9.14
C GLY A 166 15.21 -17.18 -9.50
N ALA A 167 15.16 -18.20 -8.67
CA ALA A 167 15.76 -19.50 -8.94
C ALA A 167 14.80 -20.63 -8.54
N GLU A 168 14.66 -21.63 -9.40
CA GLU A 168 13.99 -22.89 -9.10
C GLU A 168 14.97 -24.04 -9.34
N PHE A 169 14.99 -25.01 -8.43
CA PHE A 169 15.75 -26.24 -8.57
C PHE A 169 14.87 -27.45 -8.20
N LYS A 170 14.84 -28.44 -9.08
CA LYS A 170 14.12 -29.70 -8.93
C LYS A 170 15.12 -30.84 -8.74
N PRO A 171 15.47 -31.19 -7.49
CA PRO A 171 16.35 -32.33 -7.23
C PRO A 171 15.75 -33.65 -7.74
N VAL A 172 14.41 -33.75 -7.70
CA VAL A 172 13.61 -34.81 -8.31
C VAL A 172 12.39 -34.17 -8.98
N PRO A 173 11.79 -34.80 -10.01
CA PRO A 173 10.64 -34.23 -10.73
C PRO A 173 9.46 -33.82 -9.83
N GLU A 174 9.29 -34.52 -8.71
CA GLU A 174 8.22 -34.31 -7.76
C GLU A 174 8.45 -33.14 -6.81
N LEU A 175 9.69 -32.67 -6.64
CA LEU A 175 10.03 -31.64 -5.65
C LEU A 175 10.65 -30.43 -6.33
N ALA A 176 10.16 -29.23 -6.03
CA ALA A 176 10.71 -27.96 -6.49
C ALA A 176 11.10 -27.10 -5.29
N VAL A 177 12.36 -26.68 -5.24
CA VAL A 177 12.87 -25.71 -4.27
C VAL A 177 13.00 -24.37 -4.99
N ARG A 178 12.45 -23.31 -4.40
CA ARG A 178 12.44 -21.97 -4.98
C ARG A 178 13.05 -20.96 -4.03
N ALA A 179 13.81 -20.03 -4.59
CA ALA A 179 14.30 -18.86 -3.90
C ALA A 179 14.14 -17.64 -4.79
N GLY A 180 13.94 -16.48 -4.18
CA GLY A 180 13.78 -15.23 -4.91
C GLY A 180 14.16 -14.01 -4.09
N TYR A 181 14.51 -12.95 -4.81
CA TYR A 181 14.83 -11.64 -4.26
C TYR A 181 14.13 -10.56 -5.09
N ASN A 182 13.55 -9.57 -4.42
CA ASN A 182 12.95 -8.40 -5.02
C ASN A 182 13.52 -7.14 -4.40
N PHE A 183 13.95 -6.21 -5.25
CA PHE A 183 14.44 -4.90 -4.88
C PHE A 183 13.58 -3.84 -5.56
N THR A 184 13.04 -2.90 -4.80
CA THR A 184 12.24 -1.79 -5.32
C THR A 184 12.75 -0.47 -4.78
N THR A 185 12.97 0.52 -5.64
CA THR A 185 13.36 1.89 -5.23
C THR A 185 12.14 2.78 -5.05
N THR A 186 12.21 3.74 -4.14
CA THR A 186 11.21 4.82 -4.07
C THR A 186 11.20 5.65 -5.38
N PRO A 187 10.02 6.12 -5.83
CA PRO A 187 9.92 7.16 -6.85
C PRO A 187 10.11 8.58 -6.28
N GLU A 188 10.15 8.74 -4.96
CA GLU A 188 10.05 10.04 -4.29
C GLU A 188 11.32 10.90 -4.37
N TYR A 189 11.12 12.20 -4.47
CA TYR A 189 12.11 13.26 -4.35
C TYR A 189 11.84 14.08 -3.10
N VAL A 190 12.92 14.52 -2.46
CA VAL A 190 12.88 15.45 -1.34
C VAL A 190 13.66 16.71 -1.69
N TYR A 191 13.20 17.84 -1.17
CA TYR A 191 13.83 19.15 -1.35
C TYR A 191 14.55 19.55 -0.06
N ASN A 192 15.81 19.96 -0.20
CA ASN A 192 16.56 20.61 0.86
C ASN A 192 16.96 22.01 0.36
N GLY A 193 16.14 23.01 0.72
CA GLY A 193 16.14 24.29 0.02
C GLY A 193 15.78 24.10 -1.45
N ASP A 194 16.57 24.68 -2.36
CA ASP A 194 16.36 24.57 -3.81
C ASP A 194 16.87 23.24 -4.41
N LEU A 195 17.53 22.38 -3.62
CA LEU A 195 18.11 21.15 -4.12
C LEU A 195 17.08 20.01 -4.09
N LYS A 196 16.64 19.58 -5.28
CA LYS A 196 15.84 18.37 -5.50
C LYS A 196 16.74 17.14 -5.51
N THR A 197 16.56 16.21 -4.57
CA THR A 197 17.31 14.95 -4.49
C THR A 197 16.37 13.76 -4.43
N LYS A 198 16.74 12.64 -5.06
CA LYS A 198 15.96 11.41 -4.96
C LYS A 198 16.15 10.81 -3.58
N LEU A 199 15.05 10.48 -2.91
CA LEU A 199 15.10 9.80 -1.62
C LEU A 199 15.75 8.42 -1.82
N ASN A 200 16.58 7.98 -0.87
CA ASN A 200 17.34 6.72 -0.98
C ASN A 200 16.58 5.53 -0.34
N ASP A 201 15.26 5.58 -0.40
CA ASP A 201 14.39 4.56 0.16
C ASP A 201 14.23 3.38 -0.80
N ARG A 202 14.20 2.20 -0.20
CA ARG A 202 14.20 0.92 -0.90
C ARG A 202 13.49 -0.15 -0.09
N ILE A 203 12.75 -0.99 -0.79
CA ILE A 203 12.12 -2.18 -0.25
C ILE A 203 12.92 -3.38 -0.73
N ASN A 204 13.31 -4.23 0.20
CA ASN A 204 13.95 -5.51 -0.09
C ASN A 204 12.99 -6.63 0.30
N ALA A 205 12.79 -7.63 -0.56
CA ALA A 205 12.05 -8.80 -0.18
C ALA A 205 12.77 -10.08 -0.58
N PHE A 206 12.85 -11.01 0.37
CA PHE A 206 13.41 -12.34 0.20
C PHE A 206 12.29 -13.36 0.28
N SER A 207 12.32 -14.36 -0.60
CA SER A 207 11.32 -15.42 -0.60
C SER A 207 11.97 -16.77 -0.77
N VAL A 208 11.44 -17.76 -0.07
CA VAL A 208 11.78 -19.18 -0.23
C VAL A 208 10.50 -19.99 -0.33
N GLY A 209 10.54 -21.09 -1.09
CA GLY A 209 9.38 -21.95 -1.26
C GLY A 209 9.74 -23.38 -1.58
N LEU A 210 8.82 -24.28 -1.24
CA LEU A 210 8.88 -25.70 -1.54
C LEU A 210 7.57 -26.09 -2.22
N GLY A 211 7.69 -26.72 -3.39
CA GLY A 211 6.60 -27.28 -4.15
C GLY A 211 6.74 -28.78 -4.25
N TYR A 212 5.63 -29.49 -4.13
CA TYR A 212 5.52 -30.92 -4.33
C TYR A 212 4.44 -31.20 -5.39
N SER A 213 4.76 -32.03 -6.37
CA SER A 213 3.82 -32.54 -7.36
C SER A 213 3.99 -34.05 -7.41
N SER A 214 2.96 -34.79 -7.00
CA SER A 214 2.94 -36.25 -7.15
C SER A 214 2.90 -36.65 -8.63
N ASN A 215 3.22 -37.90 -8.93
CA ASN A 215 3.05 -38.49 -10.26
C ASN A 215 1.58 -38.67 -10.68
N GLY A 216 0.64 -38.47 -9.75
CA GLY A 216 -0.80 -38.41 -10.04
C GLY A 216 -1.28 -36.96 -10.12
N SER A 217 -2.46 -36.72 -9.57
CA SER A 217 -3.14 -35.43 -9.66
C SER A 217 -2.72 -34.42 -8.58
N PHE A 218 -2.19 -34.88 -7.45
CA PHE A 218 -1.98 -34.02 -6.29
C PHE A 218 -0.76 -33.10 -6.43
N PHE A 219 -0.92 -31.84 -6.04
CA PHE A 219 0.17 -30.89 -5.84
C PHE A 219 -0.04 -30.06 -4.57
N ALA A 220 1.07 -29.60 -3.98
CA ALA A 220 1.07 -28.66 -2.86
C ALA A 220 2.29 -27.74 -2.92
N ASP A 221 2.12 -26.49 -2.54
CA ASP A 221 3.19 -25.50 -2.45
C ASP A 221 3.11 -24.77 -1.12
N ILE A 222 4.26 -24.48 -0.52
CA ILE A 222 4.40 -23.58 0.63
C ILE A 222 5.48 -22.55 0.32
N ALA A 223 5.22 -21.29 0.65
CA ALA A 223 6.14 -20.20 0.45
C ALA A 223 6.17 -19.29 1.67
N ALA A 224 7.36 -18.81 2.00
CA ALA A 224 7.60 -17.78 3.01
C ALA A 224 8.28 -16.59 2.35
N ARG A 225 7.89 -15.38 2.78
CA ARG A 225 8.46 -14.13 2.31
C ARG A 225 8.73 -13.20 3.49
N LEU A 226 9.92 -12.61 3.49
CA LEU A 226 10.29 -11.47 4.34
C LEU A 226 10.38 -10.24 3.44
N MET A 227 9.62 -9.19 3.74
CA MET A 227 9.74 -7.87 3.13
C MET A 227 10.24 -6.89 4.19
N MET A 228 11.36 -6.26 3.91
CA MET A 228 11.94 -5.19 4.72
C MET A 228 11.58 -3.86 4.06
N LEU A 229 10.81 -3.03 4.77
CA LEU A 229 10.44 -1.70 4.33
C LEU A 229 11.56 -0.71 4.63
N SER A 230 11.46 0.49 4.07
CA SER A 230 12.38 1.59 4.40
C SER A 230 12.10 2.12 5.80
N ASP A 231 13.16 2.59 6.44
CA ASP A 231 13.13 3.23 7.74
C ASP A 231 12.35 4.54 7.64
N GLU A 232 11.33 4.72 8.47
CA GLU A 232 10.48 5.90 8.46
C GLU A 232 10.61 6.64 9.79
N TYR A 233 10.86 7.95 9.75
CA TYR A 233 10.81 8.77 10.96
C TYR A 233 9.42 9.39 11.10
N ILE A 234 8.76 9.13 12.22
CA ILE A 234 7.43 9.66 12.52
C ILE A 234 7.55 10.71 13.61
N SER A 235 7.04 11.91 13.36
CA SER A 235 6.87 12.96 14.36
C SER A 235 5.42 12.92 14.87
N PRO A 236 5.15 12.41 16.08
CA PRO A 236 3.79 12.31 16.61
C PRO A 236 3.15 13.68 16.90
N TYR A 237 3.95 14.74 17.02
CA TYR A 237 3.51 16.11 17.26
C TYR A 237 4.33 17.08 16.40
N ALA A 238 3.72 18.21 16.02
CA ALA A 238 4.44 19.35 15.45
C ALA A 238 5.39 19.96 16.48
N ASP A 239 6.35 20.76 16.04
CA ASP A 239 7.27 21.48 16.94
C ASP A 239 6.46 22.36 17.91
N TYR A 240 6.60 22.10 19.21
CA TYR A 240 5.80 22.72 20.28
C TYR A 240 6.62 23.65 21.20
N LEU A 241 7.92 23.76 20.93
CA LEU A 241 8.85 24.66 21.61
C LEU A 241 9.68 25.37 20.54
N ASP A 242 9.86 26.70 20.69
CA ASP A 242 10.74 27.47 19.81
C ASP A 242 12.16 26.89 19.86
N ASP A 243 12.76 26.69 18.69
CA ASP A 243 14.11 26.15 18.49
C ASP A 243 14.36 24.73 19.05
N VAL A 244 13.31 23.98 19.37
CA VAL A 244 13.43 22.57 19.79
C VAL A 244 12.60 21.69 18.87
N ALA A 245 13.27 20.92 18.03
CA ALA A 245 12.63 19.95 17.16
C ALA A 245 11.85 18.91 17.98
N SER A 246 10.64 18.60 17.54
CA SER A 246 9.83 17.55 18.12
C SER A 246 10.53 16.19 18.08
N PRO A 247 10.35 15.36 19.12
CA PRO A 247 10.96 14.05 19.16
C PRO A 247 10.44 13.19 17.99
N MET A 248 11.37 12.58 17.26
CA MET A 248 11.05 11.68 16.15
C MET A 248 11.19 10.23 16.60
N ILE A 249 10.31 9.37 16.11
CA ILE A 249 10.35 7.93 16.33
C ILE A 249 10.83 7.28 15.04
N LEU A 250 11.94 6.54 15.10
CA LEU A 250 12.37 5.67 14.01
C LEU A 250 11.48 4.42 13.99
N ASN A 251 10.73 4.26 12.90
CA ASN A 251 9.86 3.13 12.65
C ASN A 251 10.51 2.17 11.64
N GLN A 252 10.88 0.99 12.12
CA GLN A 252 11.42 -0.09 11.30
C GLN A 252 10.35 -1.18 11.16
N ARG A 253 10.02 -1.55 9.92
CA ARG A 253 8.92 -2.47 9.64
C ARG A 253 9.37 -3.60 8.72
N ASP A 254 9.21 -4.80 9.23
CA ASP A 254 9.36 -6.04 8.48
C ASP A 254 8.01 -6.76 8.38
N ILE A 255 7.65 -7.18 7.18
CA ILE A 255 6.43 -7.94 6.91
C ILE A 255 6.81 -9.38 6.58
N TYR A 256 6.28 -10.30 7.39
CA TYR A 256 6.40 -11.74 7.17
C TYR A 256 5.10 -12.26 6.56
N SER A 257 5.21 -12.98 5.44
CA SER A 257 4.07 -13.61 4.78
C SER A 257 4.33 -15.10 4.59
N LEU A 258 3.35 -15.92 4.99
CA LEU A 258 3.33 -17.35 4.73
C LEU A 258 2.13 -17.67 3.84
N THR A 259 2.33 -18.45 2.79
CA THR A 259 1.26 -18.87 1.87
C THR A 259 1.40 -20.35 1.58
N ALA A 260 0.28 -21.06 1.61
CA ALA A 260 0.22 -22.46 1.24
C ALA A 260 -0.90 -22.68 0.22
N THR A 261 -0.71 -23.61 -0.69
CA THR A 261 -1.69 -24.01 -1.70
C THR A 261 -1.64 -25.52 -1.85
N PHE A 262 -2.78 -26.16 -2.05
CA PHE A 262 -2.88 -27.59 -2.34
C PHE A 262 -4.04 -27.82 -3.30
N GLY A 263 -3.94 -28.85 -4.14
CA GLY A 263 -4.98 -29.14 -5.12
C GLY A 263 -4.76 -30.44 -5.88
N TRP A 264 -5.73 -30.75 -6.74
CA TRP A 264 -5.71 -31.91 -7.62
C TRP A 264 -5.90 -31.47 -9.07
N ARG A 265 -5.09 -31.99 -9.98
CA ARG A 265 -5.23 -31.86 -11.44
C ARG A 265 -6.18 -32.94 -11.95
N PHE A 266 -7.25 -32.53 -12.64
CA PHE A 266 -8.22 -33.45 -13.25
C PHE A 266 -7.90 -33.67 -14.73
#